data_AF-A0A1L5KGD3-F1
#
_entry.id   AF-A0A1L5KGD3-F1
#
_cell.length_a   1.000
_cell.length_b   1.000
_cell.length_c   1.000
_cell.angle_alpha   90.00
_cell.angle_beta   90.00
_cell.angle_gamma   90.00
#
_symmetry.space_group_name_H-M   'P 1'
#
loop_
_entity.id
_entity.type
_entity.pdbx_description
1 polymer ?
#
loop_
_entity_poly.entity_id
_entity_poly.type
_entity_poly.pdbx_seq_one_letter_code
_entity_poly.pdbx_strand_id
1 'polypeptide(L)' 'DPEYSLDEPAADEIGANDELRAAPWYHVVMEDEDGQPVHTYLAEAQLSSEASDEHPEQPSMDELAQTIRKQLQAPRLRN' A
#
# COMPACT_ATOMS: atom_id res chain seq x y z
N ASP A 1 0.00 26.86 -14.00
CA ASP A 1 0.42 26.82 -15.39
C ASP A 1 -0.45 25.79 -16.10
N PRO A 2 -1.27 26.18 -17.09
CA PRO A 2 -2.20 25.27 -17.76
C PRO A 2 -1.49 24.22 -18.62
N GLU A 3 -0.18 24.33 -18.88
CA GLU A 3 0.56 23.36 -19.71
C GLU A 3 0.79 22.00 -19.02
N TYR A 4 0.49 21.90 -17.72
CA TYR A 4 0.54 20.65 -16.96
C TYR A 4 -0.83 20.16 -16.51
N SER A 5 -1.92 20.76 -17.03
CA SER A 5 -3.26 20.28 -16.75
C SER A 5 -3.51 19.06 -17.61
N LEU A 6 -3.35 17.86 -17.03
CA LEU A 6 -3.85 16.64 -17.65
C LEU A 6 -5.37 16.75 -17.73
N ASP A 7 -5.94 16.44 -18.91
CA ASP A 7 -7.39 16.26 -19.04
C ASP A 7 -7.84 15.21 -18.03
N GLU A 8 -9.02 15.42 -17.43
CA GLU A 8 -9.59 14.45 -16.50
C GLU A 8 -9.83 13.15 -17.28
N PRO A 9 -9.11 12.05 -16.96
CA PRO A 9 -9.15 10.84 -17.76
C PRO A 9 -10.57 10.26 -17.73
N ALA A 10 -11.04 9.73 -18.87
CA ALA A 10 -12.37 9.16 -18.92
C ALA A 10 -12.48 7.98 -17.95
N ALA A 11 -13.66 7.78 -17.35
CA ALA A 11 -13.86 6.72 -16.37
C ALA A 11 -13.57 5.30 -16.92
N ASP A 12 -13.72 5.12 -18.24
CA ASP A 12 -13.38 3.89 -18.97
C ASP A 12 -11.87 3.76 -19.29
N GLU A 13 -11.12 4.87 -19.28
CA GLU A 13 -9.66 4.90 -19.50
C GLU A 13 -8.88 4.67 -18.19
N ILE A 14 -9.49 5.00 -17.05
CA ILE A 14 -8.99 4.60 -15.73
C ILE A 14 -9.39 3.15 -15.48
N GLY A 15 -8.49 2.22 -15.82
CA GLY A 15 -8.72 0.80 -15.61
C GLY A 15 -9.12 0.45 -14.17
N ALA A 16 -10.05 -0.51 -14.09
CA ALA A 16 -10.52 -1.30 -12.95
C ALA A 16 -11.61 -0.68 -12.03
N ASN A 17 -12.80 -1.28 -12.15
CA ASN A 17 -13.86 -1.48 -11.16
C ASN A 17 -14.17 -0.30 -10.20
N ASP A 18 -15.35 0.29 -10.36
CA ASP A 18 -15.86 1.41 -9.54
C ASP A 18 -15.77 1.14 -8.03
N GLU A 19 -15.93 -0.13 -7.63
CA GLU A 19 -15.81 -0.59 -6.25
C GLU A 19 -14.41 -0.38 -5.65
N LEU A 20 -13.36 -0.51 -6.47
CA LEU A 20 -11.97 -0.24 -6.07
C LEU A 20 -11.69 1.25 -5.96
N ARG A 21 -12.30 2.08 -6.81
CA ARG A 21 -12.18 3.55 -6.74
C ARG A 21 -12.89 4.13 -5.52
N ALA A 22 -14.01 3.53 -5.11
CA ALA A 22 -14.76 3.96 -3.94
C ALA A 22 -14.08 3.58 -2.61
N ALA A 23 -13.21 2.55 -2.62
CA ALA A 23 -12.48 2.11 -1.46
C ALA A 23 -11.24 2.98 -1.16
N PRO A 24 -10.82 3.11 0.11
CA PRO A 24 -9.55 3.74 0.46
C PRO A 24 -8.36 3.01 -0.18
N TRP A 25 -7.36 3.78 -0.60
CA TRP A 25 -6.13 3.25 -1.17
C TRP A 25 -5.02 3.21 -0.12
N TYR A 26 -4.35 2.07 -0.01
CA TYR A 26 -3.25 1.83 0.91
C TYR A 26 -1.96 1.64 0.13
N HIS A 27 -0.89 2.24 0.63
CA HIS A 27 0.47 1.96 0.18
C HIS A 27 1.03 0.83 1.05
N VAL A 28 1.24 -0.33 0.43
CA VAL A 28 1.75 -1.53 1.09
C VAL A 28 3.12 -1.89 0.55
N VAL A 29 3.95 -2.48 1.40
CA VAL A 29 5.16 -3.17 0.97
C VAL A 29 4.87 -4.66 1.09
N MET A 30 5.08 -5.40 0.01
CA MET A 30 4.84 -6.83 -0.08
C MET A 30 6.01 -7.49 -0.80
N GLU A 31 6.24 -8.78 -0.59
CA GLU A 31 7.23 -9.52 -1.37
C GLU A 31 6.63 -9.95 -2.72
N ASP A 32 7.41 -9.84 -3.78
CA ASP A 32 7.07 -10.40 -5.10
C ASP A 32 7.43 -11.88 -5.22
N GLU A 33 7.30 -12.45 -6.42
CA GLU A 33 7.61 -13.86 -6.70
C GLU A 33 9.10 -14.21 -6.47
N ASP A 34 9.99 -13.21 -6.50
CA ASP A 34 11.42 -13.33 -6.24
C ASP A 34 11.79 -13.03 -4.77
N GLY A 35 10.78 -12.81 -3.91
CA GLY A 35 10.96 -12.45 -2.51
C GLY A 35 11.46 -11.02 -2.30
N GLN A 36 11.38 -10.15 -3.32
CA GLN A 36 11.84 -8.76 -3.21
C GLN A 36 10.72 -7.87 -2.65
N PRO A 37 11.03 -6.95 -1.72
CA PRO A 37 10.06 -6.01 -1.21
C PRO A 37 9.70 -4.97 -2.29
N VAL A 38 8.45 -4.97 -2.71
CA VAL A 38 7.89 -4.04 -3.70
C VAL A 38 6.85 -3.13 -3.07
N HIS A 39 6.82 -1.88 -3.52
CA HIS A 39 5.87 -0.87 -3.11
C HIS A 39 4.64 -0.91 -4.02
N THR A 40 3.49 -1.23 -3.46
CA THR A 40 2.26 -1.45 -4.23
C THR A 40 1.13 -0.60 -3.66
N TYR A 41 0.30 -0.05 -4.56
CA TYR A 41 -0.92 0.66 -4.21
C TYR A 41 -2.11 -0.27 -4.44
N LEU A 42 -2.81 -0.62 -3.35
CA LEU A 42 -3.97 -1.50 -3.38
C LEU A 42 -5.17 -0.80 -2.74
N ALA A 43 -6.35 -1.01 -3.32
CA ALA A 43 -7.60 -0.60 -2.69
C ALA A 43 -7.94 -1.53 -1.52
N GLU A 44 -8.64 -1.02 -0.50
CA GLU A 44 -9.08 -1.79 0.67
C GLU A 44 -9.82 -3.07 0.29
N ALA A 45 -10.65 -3.00 -0.76
CA ALA A 45 -11.41 -4.13 -1.28
C ALA A 45 -10.53 -5.28 -1.82
N GLN A 46 -9.24 -5.04 -2.06
CA GLN A 46 -8.25 -6.06 -2.46
C GLN A 46 -7.44 -6.60 -1.27
N LEU A 47 -7.58 -6.00 -0.09
CA LEU A 47 -6.83 -6.39 1.10
C LEU A 47 -7.64 -7.30 2.01
N SER A 48 -6.94 -8.16 2.73
CA SER A 48 -7.49 -9.01 3.79
C SER A 48 -6.57 -8.97 5.00
N SER A 49 -7.11 -9.25 6.18
CA SER A 49 -6.31 -9.30 7.41
C SER A 49 -5.46 -10.57 7.46
N GLU A 50 -4.17 -10.41 7.70
CA GLU A 50 -3.27 -11.52 8.02
C GLU A 50 -3.60 -12.09 9.42
N ALA A 51 -3.72 -13.41 9.52
CA ALA A 51 -4.09 -14.09 10.76
C ALA A 51 -2.87 -14.44 11.65
N SER A 52 -1.69 -14.57 11.04
CA SER A 52 -0.43 -14.90 11.70
C SER A 52 0.40 -13.62 11.91
N ASP A 53 1.15 -13.54 13.02
CA ASP A 53 2.12 -12.45 13.26
C ASP A 53 3.57 -12.90 12.97
N GLU A 54 3.79 -14.18 12.69
CA GLU A 54 5.10 -14.76 12.34
C GLU A 54 5.03 -15.49 11.00
N HIS A 55 5.98 -15.18 10.11
CA HIS A 55 6.06 -15.71 8.76
C HIS A 55 7.47 -16.27 8.50
N PRO A 56 7.73 -17.58 8.79
CA PRO A 56 9.06 -18.18 8.63
C PRO A 56 9.63 -18.09 7.22
N GLU A 57 8.76 -18.03 6.21
CA GLU A 57 9.13 -17.90 4.80
C GLU A 57 9.35 -16.44 4.39
N GLN A 58 8.85 -15.47 5.17
CA GLN A 58 8.88 -14.04 4.88
C GLN A 58 9.30 -13.20 6.10
N PRO A 59 10.43 -13.53 6.77
CA PRO A 59 10.82 -12.88 8.03
C PRO A 59 11.10 -11.37 7.87
N SER A 60 11.43 -10.94 6.64
CA SER A 60 11.67 -9.53 6.32
C SER A 60 10.41 -8.67 6.50
N MET A 61 9.23 -9.26 6.27
CA MET A 61 7.93 -8.59 6.44
C MET A 61 7.58 -8.40 7.91
N ASP A 62 7.90 -9.38 8.76
CA ASP A 62 7.73 -9.27 10.22
C ASP A 62 8.62 -8.15 10.78
N GLU A 63 9.88 -8.09 10.35
CA GLU A 63 10.81 -7.03 10.73
C GLU A 63 10.34 -5.63 10.28
N LEU A 64 9.80 -5.54 9.06
CA LEU A 64 9.24 -4.31 8.53
C LEU A 64 8.01 -3.87 9.33
N ALA A 65 7.07 -4.77 9.59
CA ALA A 65 5.88 -4.50 10.39
C ALA A 65 6.28 -4.00 11.78
N GLN A 66 7.25 -4.66 12.43
CA GLN A 66 7.76 -4.24 13.72
C GLN A 66 8.38 -2.83 13.68
N THR A 67 9.17 -2.54 12.62
CA THR A 67 9.83 -1.25 12.43
C THR A 67 8.81 -0.12 12.23
N ILE A 68 7.80 -0.33 11.38
CA ILE A 68 6.73 0.65 11.14
C ILE A 68 5.93 0.90 12.42
N ARG A 69 5.54 -0.17 13.15
CA ARG A 69 4.84 -0.05 14.44
C ARG A 69 5.63 0.81 15.43
N LYS A 70 6.95 0.59 15.55
CA LYS A 70 7.86 1.41 16.38
C LYS A 70 7.90 2.87 15.94
N GLN A 71 8.00 3.13 14.63
CA GLN A 71 8.02 4.50 14.09
C GLN A 71 6.70 5.25 14.29
N LEU A 72 5.56 4.56 14.30
CA LEU A 72 4.25 5.15 14.57
C LEU A 72 4.07 5.50 16.05
N GLN A 73 4.66 4.71 16.96
CA GLN A 73 4.63 4.96 18.40
C GLN A 73 5.64 6.02 18.84
N ALA A 74 6.71 6.24 18.07
CA ALA A 74 7.69 7.27 18.37
C ALA A 74 7.04 8.67 18.31
N PRO A 75 7.26 9.54 19.31
CA PRO A 75 6.76 10.90 19.29
C PRO A 75 7.39 11.63 18.09
N ARG A 76 6.57 11.87 17.05
CA ARG A 76 7.00 12.67 15.91
C ARG A 76 7.16 14.11 16.39
N LEU A 77 8.39 14.62 16.35
CA LEU A 77 8.66 16.05 16.44
C LEU A 77 7.89 16.73 15.30
N ARG A 78 6.77 17.35 15.63
CA ARG A 78 5.99 18.16 14.69
C ARG A 78 6.73 19.49 14.57
N ASN A 79 7.49 19.66 13.48
CA ASN A 79 8.06 20.96 13.08
C ASN A 79 6.97 21.81 12.42
#